data_AF-A0A0D7EEU8-F1
#
_entry.id   AF-A0A0D7EEU8-F1
#
_cell.length_a   1.000
_cell.length_b   1.000
_cell.length_c   1.000
_cell.angle_alpha   90.00
_cell.angle_beta   90.00
_cell.angle_gamma   90.00
#
_symmetry.space_group_name_H-M   'P 1'
#
loop_
_entity.id
_entity.type
_entity.pdbx_description
1 polymer ?
#
loop_
_entity_poly.entity_id
_entity_poly.type
_entity_poly.pdbx_seq_one_letter_code
_entity_poly.pdbx_strand_id
1 'polypeptide(L)'
;MSASEHIPLLRRLLTIADKMVDDRTIDISDATLRQLKGEIKLQRLRVDVTHGLIDYEATCLIETIAELAYARSERSERREQRAIMYINSLTCFMWSDLRAAEKRLAAS
;
A
#
# COMPACT_ATOMS: atom_id res chain seq x y z
N MET A 1 -2.13 -8.34 -20.37
CA MET A 1 -2.55 -9.05 -19.13
C MET A 1 -3.46 -8.12 -18.35
N SER A 2 -4.53 -8.64 -17.76
CA SER A 2 -5.65 -7.82 -17.27
C SER A 2 -5.33 -7.15 -15.93
N ALA A 3 -6.15 -6.17 -15.52
CA ALA A 3 -6.17 -5.54 -14.19
C ALA A 3 -6.07 -6.53 -12.99
N SER A 4 -6.27 -7.83 -13.25
CA SER A 4 -6.10 -8.96 -12.34
C SER A 4 -4.74 -9.04 -11.63
N GLU A 5 -3.63 -8.55 -12.19
CA GLU A 5 -2.32 -8.64 -11.51
C GLU A 5 -2.09 -7.54 -10.46
N HIS A 6 -2.76 -6.40 -10.62
CA HIS A 6 -2.60 -5.27 -9.70
C HIS A 6 -3.42 -5.45 -8.43
N ILE A 7 -4.58 -6.11 -8.53
CA ILE A 7 -5.52 -6.34 -7.44
C ILE A 7 -4.86 -7.08 -6.26
N PRO A 8 -4.15 -8.22 -6.46
CA PRO A 8 -3.48 -8.91 -5.36
C PRO A 8 -2.43 -8.06 -4.64
N LEU A 9 -1.62 -7.32 -5.39
CA LEU A 9 -0.57 -6.46 -4.82
C LEU A 9 -1.18 -5.31 -4.01
N LEU A 10 -2.18 -4.61 -4.58
CA LEU A 10 -2.87 -3.52 -3.90
C LEU A 10 -3.57 -4.01 -2.64
N ARG A 11 -4.30 -5.12 -2.72
CA ARG A 11 -4.98 -5.71 -1.55
C ARG A 11 -3.99 -6.08 -0.45
N ARG A 12 -2.84 -6.66 -0.81
CA ARG A 12 -1.78 -7.00 0.15
C ARG A 12 -1.23 -5.74 0.83
N LEU A 13 -0.95 -4.69 0.06
CA LEU A 13 -0.46 -3.41 0.58
C LEU A 13 -1.46 -2.78 1.56
N LEU A 14 -2.74 -2.73 1.20
CA LEU A 14 -3.80 -2.17 2.06
C LEU A 14 -4.00 -2.99 3.33
N THR A 15 -3.97 -4.33 3.22
CA THR A 15 -4.09 -5.22 4.40
C THR A 15 -2.94 -5.01 5.38
N ILE A 16 -1.71 -4.80 4.89
CA ILE A 16 -0.55 -4.49 5.74
C ILE A 16 -0.76 -3.14 6.42
N ALA A 17 -1.17 -2.13 5.65
CA ALA A 17 -1.40 -0.79 6.15
C ALA A 17 -2.42 -0.76 7.30
N ASP A 18 -3.60 -1.37 7.08
CA ASP A 18 -4.67 -1.43 8.08
C ASP A 18 -4.21 -2.17 9.34
N LYS A 19 -3.57 -3.35 9.18
CA LYS A 19 -3.04 -4.11 10.33
C LYS A 19 -2.01 -3.32 11.13
N MET A 20 -1.12 -2.59 10.46
CA MET A 20 -0.13 -1.79 11.15
C MET A 20 -0.74 -0.61 11.88
N VAL A 21 -1.80 0.00 11.36
CA VAL A 21 -2.54 1.05 12.07
C VAL A 21 -3.28 0.49 13.29
N ASP A 22 -3.98 -0.63 13.11
CA ASP A 22 -4.83 -1.23 14.14
C ASP A 22 -4.04 -1.86 15.29
N ASP A 23 -2.89 -2.46 14.97
CA ASP A 23 -2.07 -3.20 15.93
C ASP A 23 -0.63 -2.67 15.95
N ARG A 24 -0.27 -2.08 17.10
CA ARG A 24 1.07 -1.53 17.35
C ARG A 24 2.14 -2.61 17.51
N THR A 25 1.75 -3.87 17.71
CA THR A 25 2.66 -5.01 17.88
C THR A 25 3.10 -5.60 16.55
N ILE A 26 2.43 -5.26 15.44
CA ILE A 26 2.82 -5.71 14.11
C ILE A 26 4.15 -5.06 13.72
N ASP A 27 5.13 -5.92 13.47
CA ASP A 27 6.43 -5.57 12.91
C ASP A 27 6.51 -6.02 11.45
N ILE A 28 7.19 -5.23 10.62
CA ILE A 28 7.43 -5.51 9.22
C ILE A 28 8.91 -5.36 8.92
N SER A 29 9.52 -6.42 8.39
CA SER A 29 10.96 -6.40 8.13
C SER A 29 11.33 -5.46 6.99
N ASP A 30 12.53 -4.87 7.07
CA ASP A 30 13.13 -4.10 5.97
C ASP A 30 13.22 -4.89 4.65
N ALA A 31 13.38 -6.21 4.73
CA ALA A 31 13.39 -7.07 3.54
C ALA A 31 12.01 -7.10 2.87
N THR A 32 10.94 -7.24 3.66
CA THR A 32 9.56 -7.19 3.18
C THR A 32 9.22 -5.82 2.58
N LEU A 33 9.62 -4.73 3.23
CA LEU A 33 9.43 -3.37 2.71
C LEU A 33 10.14 -3.17 1.36
N ARG A 34 11.40 -3.61 1.25
CA ARG A 34 12.16 -3.54 0.00
C ARG A 34 11.52 -4.37 -1.12
N GLN A 35 11.03 -5.56 -0.79
CA GLN A 35 10.33 -6.41 -1.75
C GLN A 35 9.06 -5.73 -2.26
N LEU A 36 8.19 -5.24 -1.36
CA LEU A 36 6.95 -4.53 -1.71
C LEU A 36 7.22 -3.31 -2.59
N LYS A 37 8.22 -2.49 -2.21
CA LYS A 37 8.64 -1.32 -2.98
C LYS A 37 9.14 -1.70 -4.37
N GLY A 38 9.89 -2.81 -4.48
CA GLY A 38 10.32 -3.37 -5.76
C GLY A 38 9.16 -3.79 -6.65
N GLU A 39 8.20 -4.54 -6.09
CA GLU A 39 7.00 -4.99 -6.81
C GLU A 39 6.16 -3.79 -7.30
N ILE A 40 5.92 -2.78 -6.46
CA ILE A 40 5.20 -1.56 -6.82
C ILE A 40 5.93 -0.81 -7.94
N LYS A 41 7.25 -0.63 -7.82
CA LYS A 41 8.07 0.04 -8.84
C LYS A 41 8.01 -0.68 -10.19
N LEU A 42 8.12 -2.01 -10.17
CA LEU A 42 8.04 -2.82 -11.38
C LEU A 42 6.68 -2.69 -12.07
N GLN A 43 5.59 -2.67 -11.30
CA GLN A 43 4.25 -2.48 -11.87
C GLN A 43 4.07 -1.08 -12.47
N ARG A 44 4.57 -0.03 -11.82
CA ARG A 44 4.49 1.36 -12.32
C ARG A 44 5.25 1.60 -13.62
N LEU A 45 6.31 0.83 -13.88
CA LEU A 45 7.13 0.97 -15.10
C LEU A 45 6.51 0.27 -16.31
N ARG A 46 5.42 -0.46 -16.15
CA ARG A 46 4.72 -1.12 -17.26
C ARG A 46 3.91 -0.10 -18.04
N VAL A 47 4.35 0.17 -19.26
CA VAL A 47 3.80 1.19 -20.18
C VAL A 47 2.45 0.78 -20.80
N ASP A 48 2.03 -0.49 -20.63
CA ASP A 48 0.84 -1.06 -21.28
C ASP A 48 -0.46 -0.88 -20.48
N VAL A 49 -0.43 -0.34 -19.27
CA VAL A 49 -1.61 -0.25 -18.40
C VAL A 49 -2.23 1.15 -18.44
N THR A 50 -3.19 1.36 -19.34
CA THR A 50 -3.97 2.62 -19.46
C THR A 50 -4.84 2.93 -18.23
N HIS A 51 -4.93 2.03 -17.25
CA HIS A 51 -5.71 2.15 -16.01
C HIS A 51 -4.98 1.48 -14.82
N GLY A 52 -3.79 1.98 -14.48
CA GLY A 52 -2.97 1.41 -13.41
C GLY A 52 -3.59 1.61 -12.02
N LEU A 53 -4.12 0.54 -11.41
CA LEU A 53 -4.48 0.50 -9.98
C LEU A 53 -3.29 0.72 -9.02
N ILE A 54 -2.06 0.48 -9.52
CA ILE A 54 -0.82 0.71 -8.80
C ILE A 54 -0.14 1.91 -9.45
N ASP A 55 -0.32 3.09 -8.85
CA ASP A 55 0.29 4.32 -9.32
C ASP A 55 1.05 5.05 -8.18
N TYR A 56 1.06 6.38 -8.20
CA TYR A 56 1.79 7.22 -7.27
C TYR A 56 1.36 6.98 -5.82
N GLU A 57 0.07 6.80 -5.58
CA GLU A 57 -0.51 6.61 -4.25
C GLU A 57 -0.05 5.30 -3.61
N ALA A 58 0.12 4.24 -4.40
CA ALA A 58 0.69 2.98 -3.90
C ALA A 58 2.15 3.17 -3.47
N THR A 59 2.89 4.04 -4.17
CA THR A 59 4.25 4.43 -3.76
C THR A 59 4.23 5.21 -2.45
N CYS A 60 3.34 6.21 -2.34
CA CYS A 60 3.18 6.98 -1.10
C CYS A 60 2.81 6.08 0.08
N LEU A 61 1.93 5.09 -0.13
CA LEU A 61 1.50 4.18 0.92
C LEU A 61 2.65 3.31 1.42
N ILE A 62 3.47 2.71 0.54
CA ILE A 62 4.61 1.89 1.00
C ILE A 62 5.68 2.73 1.72
N GLU A 63 5.95 3.97 1.29
CA GLU A 63 6.87 4.85 2.02
C GLU A 63 6.30 5.24 3.40
N THR A 64 4.99 5.44 3.51
CA THR A 64 4.35 5.81 4.79
C THR A 64 4.29 4.61 5.75
N ILE A 65 4.10 3.39 5.22
CA ILE A 65 4.23 2.14 6.00
C ILE A 65 5.65 2.00 6.54
N ALA A 66 6.67 2.26 5.72
CA ALA A 66 8.06 2.25 6.14
C ALA A 66 8.34 3.31 7.23
N GLU A 67 7.82 4.53 7.05
CA GLU A 67 7.92 5.60 8.05
C GLU A 67 7.27 5.20 9.39
N LEU A 68 6.12 4.53 9.36
CA LEU A 68 5.47 4.01 10.58
C LEU A 68 6.35 2.95 11.28
N ALA A 69 6.92 2.01 10.51
CA ALA A 69 7.83 1.00 11.06
C ALA A 69 9.06 1.65 11.71
N TYR A 70 9.70 2.60 11.04
CA TYR A 70 10.87 3.32 11.57
C TYR A 70 10.52 4.16 12.79
N ALA A 71 9.40 4.90 12.74
CA ALA A 71 8.93 5.70 13.88
C ALA A 71 8.71 4.86 15.13
N ARG A 72 8.16 3.64 14.99
CA ARG A 72 7.98 2.71 16.10
C ARG A 72 9.30 2.18 16.65
N SER A 73 10.22 1.80 15.78
CA SER A 73 11.57 1.34 16.17
C SER A 73 12.33 2.43 16.95
N GLU A 74 12.23 3.67 16.51
CA GLU A 74 12.84 4.83 17.18
C GLU A 74 12.02 5.38 18.35
N ARG A 75 10.83 4.83 18.62
CA ARG A 75 9.87 5.31 19.64
C ARG A 75 9.49 6.78 19.48
N SER A 76 9.37 7.24 18.23
CA SER A 76 9.00 8.61 17.90
C SER A 76 7.48 8.76 17.73
N GLU A 77 6.79 9.13 18.81
CA GLU A 77 5.32 9.26 18.83
C GLU A 77 4.79 10.24 17.78
N ARG A 78 5.46 11.37 17.58
CA ARG A 78 5.06 12.39 16.60
C ARG A 78 5.13 11.86 15.17
N ARG A 79 6.18 11.10 14.84
CA ARG A 79 6.34 10.49 13.50
C ARG A 79 5.31 9.39 13.30
N GLU A 80 5.09 8.56 14.32
CA GLU A 80 4.08 7.49 14.31
C GLU A 80 2.69 8.05 14.05
N GLN A 81 2.25 9.08 14.79
CA GLN A 81 0.94 9.72 14.60
C GLN A 81 0.78 10.29 13.19
N ARG A 82 1.82 10.96 12.67
CA ARG A 82 1.80 11.52 11.32
C ARG A 82 1.70 10.42 10.26
N ALA A 83 2.45 9.33 10.40
CA ALA A 83 2.40 8.20 9.49
C ALA A 83 1.02 7.52 9.50
N ILE A 84 0.43 7.30 10.67
CA ILE A 84 -0.93 6.75 10.81
C ILE A 84 -1.96 7.65 10.10
N MET A 85 -1.90 8.96 10.28
CA MET A 85 -2.80 9.91 9.60
C MET A 85 -2.70 9.78 8.07
N TYR A 86 -1.49 9.74 7.53
CA TYR A 86 -1.29 9.56 6.09
C TYR A 86 -1.75 8.19 5.61
N ILE A 87 -1.46 7.11 6.35
CA ILE A 87 -1.96 5.76 6.01
C ILE A 87 -3.48 5.77 5.93
N ASN A 88 -4.18 6.29 6.95
CA ASN A 88 -5.64 6.34 6.96
C ASN A 88 -6.22 7.15 5.80
N SER A 89 -5.57 8.27 5.44
CA SER A 89 -5.96 9.06 4.28
C SER A 89 -5.79 8.27 2.98
N LEU A 90 -4.68 7.55 2.84
CA LEU A 90 -4.36 6.75 1.65
C LEU A 90 -5.28 5.54 1.50
N THR A 91 -5.46 4.76 2.57
CA THR A 91 -6.26 3.54 2.54
C THR A 91 -7.74 3.83 2.25
N CYS A 92 -8.28 4.95 2.71
CA CYS A 92 -9.68 5.35 2.46
C CYS A 92 -10.05 5.37 0.97
N PHE A 93 -9.26 6.04 0.13
CA PHE A 93 -9.55 6.10 -1.31
C PHE A 93 -9.10 4.82 -2.04
N MET A 94 -7.94 4.26 -1.69
CA MET A 94 -7.40 3.09 -2.38
C MET A 94 -8.25 1.82 -2.19
N TRP A 95 -8.93 1.68 -1.04
CA TRP A 95 -9.93 0.63 -0.86
C TRP A 95 -11.12 0.77 -1.81
N SER A 96 -11.53 2.02 -2.10
CA SER A 96 -12.61 2.29 -3.05
C SER A 96 -12.17 1.93 -4.48
N ASP A 97 -10.94 2.29 -4.86
CA ASP A 97 -10.35 1.95 -6.15
C ASP A 97 -10.23 0.43 -6.34
N LEU A 98 -9.74 -0.27 -5.31
CA LEU A 98 -9.63 -1.73 -5.29
C LEU A 98 -10.99 -2.39 -5.50
N ARG A 99 -12.02 -1.98 -4.73
CA ARG A 99 -13.37 -2.53 -4.87
C ARG A 99 -13.98 -2.25 -6.25
N ALA A 100 -13.75 -1.06 -6.80
CA ALA A 100 -14.22 -0.71 -8.14
C ALA A 100 -13.54 -1.56 -9.22
N ALA A 101 -12.25 -1.85 -9.07
CA ALA A 101 -11.53 -2.75 -9.97
C ALA A 101 -12.00 -4.20 -9.87
N GLU A 102 -12.20 -4.71 -8.65
CA GLU A 102 -12.72 -6.06 -8.42
C GLU A 102 -14.10 -6.25 -9.06
N LYS A 103 -14.99 -5.25 -8.93
CA LYS A 103 -16.30 -5.27 -9.60
C LYS A 103 -16.19 -5.29 -11.13
N ARG A 104 -15.29 -4.47 -11.71
CA ARG A 104 -15.06 -4.45 -13.15
C ARG A 104 -14.53 -5.79 -13.66
N LEU A 105 -13.62 -6.41 -12.92
CA LEU A 105 -13.06 -7.72 -13.26
C LEU A 105 -14.14 -8.82 -13.19
N ALA A 106 -15.01 -8.79 -12.18
CA ALA A 106 -16.09 -9.77 -12.04
C ALA A 106 -17.20 -9.63 -13.10
N ALA A 107 -17.30 -8.46 -13.74
CA ALA A 107 -18.26 -8.17 -14.81
C ALA A 107 -17.69 -8.40 -16.23
N SER A 108 -16.40 -8.75 -16.34
CA SER A 108 -15.69 -9.07 -17.59
C SER A 108 -15.61 -10.57 -17.81
#